data_AF-A0A6P0RIA5-F1
#
_entry.id   AF-A0A6P0RIA5-F1
#
_cell.length_a   1.000
_cell.length_b   1.000
_cell.length_c   1.000
_cell.angle_alpha   90.00
_cell.angle_beta   90.00
_cell.angle_gamma   90.00
#
_symmetry.space_group_name_H-M   'P 1'
#
loop_
_entity.id
_entity.type
_entity.pdbx_description
1 polymer ?
#
loop_
_entity_poly.entity_id
_entity_poly.type
_entity_poly.pdbx_seq_one_letter_code
_entity_poly.pdbx_strand_id
1 'polypeptide(L)' 'MKTRTTKEKQVIQEALLILKDHLEPLKFFQFVAACNLGEGDYLEFRDKLFENETHESLYQKILEFRDAKETMDNG' A
#
# COMPACT_ATOMS: atom_id res chain seq x y z
N MET A 1 -4.61 25.28 10.08
CA MET A 1 -4.24 23.88 9.78
C MET A 1 -2.91 23.92 9.02
N LYS A 2 -1.79 23.55 9.67
CA LYS A 2 -0.44 23.62 9.08
C LYS A 2 -0.29 22.48 8.08
N THR A 3 -0.17 22.80 6.79
CA THR A 3 0.09 21.83 5.73
C THR A 3 1.51 21.28 5.90
N ARG A 4 1.66 20.01 6.30
CA ARG A 4 2.95 19.32 6.28
C ARG A 4 3.50 19.38 4.87
N THR A 5 4.65 20.02 4.73
CA THR A 5 5.25 20.38 3.44
C THR A 5 5.66 19.09 2.71
N THR A 6 5.57 19.06 1.38
CA THR A 6 5.84 17.86 0.55
C THR A 6 7.11 17.09 0.92
N LYS A 7 8.14 17.78 1.42
CA LYS A 7 9.40 17.20 1.92
C LYS A 7 9.23 16.30 3.14
N GLU A 8 8.38 16.68 4.09
CA GLU A 8 8.15 15.88 5.30
C GLU A 8 7.43 14.56 4.95
N LYS A 9 6.49 14.60 3.99
CA LYS A 9 5.84 13.39 3.47
C LYS A 9 6.84 12.46 2.75
N GLN A 10 7.77 13.02 1.99
CA GLN A 10 8.83 12.25 1.31
C GLN A 10 9.74 11.55 2.31
N VAL A 11 10.19 12.25 3.36
CA VAL A 11 11.03 11.66 4.43
C VAL A 11 10.30 10.51 5.14
N ILE A 12 8.99 10.66 5.40
CA ILE A 12 8.19 9.59 6.01
C ILE A 12 8.08 8.38 5.08
N GLN A 13 7.85 8.60 3.78
CA GLN A 13 7.79 7.51 2.79
C GLN A 13 9.11 6.75 2.67
N GLU A 14 10.23 7.47 2.62
CA GLU A 14 11.57 6.87 2.58
C GLU A 14 11.85 6.01 3.82
N ALA A 15 11.52 6.54 5.01
CA ALA A 15 11.65 5.79 6.26
C ALA A 15 10.78 4.52 6.28
N LEU A 16 9.53 4.59 5.79
CA LEU A 16 8.65 3.43 5.73
C LEU A 16 9.16 2.34 4.79
N LEU A 17 9.77 2.72 3.65
CA LEU A 17 10.38 1.75 2.73
C LEU A 17 11.57 1.03 3.37
N ILE A 18 12.47 1.77 4.02
CA ILE A 18 13.61 1.19 4.75
C ILE A 18 13.11 0.24 5.84
N LEU A 19 12.13 0.65 6.63
CA LEU A 19 11.58 -0.18 7.71
C LEU A 19 10.89 -1.44 7.19
N LYS A 20 10.21 -1.36 6.04
CA LYS A 20 9.58 -2.53 5.40
C LYS A 20 10.62 -3.58 5.00
N ASP A 21 11.80 -3.17 4.56
CA ASP A 21 12.86 -4.08 4.11
C ASP A 21 13.64 -4.70 5.28
N HIS A 22 13.62 -4.08 6.45
CA HIS A 22 14.40 -4.50 7.61
C HIS A 22 13.58 -5.08 8.78
N LEU A 23 12.27 -4.82 8.82
CA LEU A 23 11.40 -5.36 9.86
C LEU A 23 10.68 -6.62 9.36
N GLU A 24 10.46 -7.54 10.29
CA GLU A 24 9.48 -8.60 10.10
C GLU A 24 8.10 -7.98 9.81
N PRO A 25 7.32 -8.50 8.84
CA PRO A 25 6.06 -7.91 8.40
C PRO A 25 5.09 -7.54 9.53
N LEU A 26 4.93 -8.42 10.52
CA LEU A 26 4.05 -8.18 11.67
C LEU A 26 4.48 -6.95 12.49
N LYS A 27 5.79 -6.80 12.72
CA LYS A 27 6.36 -5.67 13.48
C LYS A 27 6.27 -4.37 12.70
N PHE A 28 6.42 -4.43 11.38
CA PHE A 28 6.19 -3.27 10.50
C PHE A 28 4.75 -2.76 10.60
N PHE A 29 3.75 -3.65 10.48
CA PHE A 29 2.34 -3.24 10.58
C PHE A 29 1.98 -2.71 11.98
N GLN A 30 2.49 -3.35 13.04
CA GLN A 30 2.32 -2.86 14.41
C GLN A 30 2.90 -1.45 14.60
N PHE A 31 4.09 -1.19 14.05
CA PHE A 31 4.72 0.13 14.10
C PHE A 31 3.89 1.19 13.35
N VAL A 32 3.47 0.89 12.12
CA VAL A 32 2.65 1.81 11.31
C VAL A 32 1.35 2.18 12.01
N ALA A 33 0.67 1.20 12.61
CA ALA A 33 -0.55 1.40 13.39
C ALA A 33 -0.29 2.21 14.68
N ALA A 34 0.74 1.84 15.45
CA ALA A 34 1.08 2.53 16.70
C ALA A 34 1.47 4.00 16.50
N CYS A 35 2.08 4.32 15.35
CA CYS A 35 2.47 5.68 15.00
C CYS A 35 1.38 6.46 14.24
N ASN A 36 0.19 5.88 14.02
CA ASN A 36 -0.89 6.45 13.20
C ASN A 36 -0.39 6.91 11.81
N LEU A 37 0.63 6.24 11.26
CA LEU A 37 1.24 6.62 9.97
C LEU A 37 0.34 6.22 8.78
N GLY A 38 -0.72 5.48 9.04
CA GLY A 38 -1.84 5.22 8.11
C GLY A 38 -2.83 6.38 7.98
N GLU A 39 -2.68 7.47 8.74
CA GLU A 39 -3.46 8.72 8.61
C GLU A 39 -2.93 9.62 7.46
N GLY A 40 -2.27 9.05 6.46
CA GLY A 40 -2.39 9.61 5.12
C GLY A 40 -3.86 9.56 4.72
N ASP A 41 -4.30 10.44 3.83
CA ASP A 41 -5.65 10.39 3.28
C ASP A 41 -5.75 9.09 2.45
N TYR A 42 -5.94 7.95 3.13
CA TYR A 42 -6.01 6.62 2.55
C TYR A 42 -7.13 6.59 1.52
N LEU A 43 -8.16 7.41 1.73
CA LEU A 43 -9.21 7.67 0.78
C LEU A 43 -8.63 8.38 -0.45
N GLU A 44 -7.89 9.49 -0.31
CA GLU A 44 -7.20 10.14 -1.45
C GLU A 44 -6.22 9.21 -2.17
N PHE A 45 -5.44 8.39 -1.45
CA PHE A 45 -4.49 7.46 -2.04
C PHE A 45 -5.20 6.32 -2.77
N ARG A 46 -6.23 5.71 -2.16
CA ARG A 46 -7.09 4.71 -2.78
C ARG A 46 -7.76 5.27 -4.02
N ASP A 47 -8.32 6.47 -3.92
CA ASP A 47 -9.06 7.10 -5.01
C ASP A 47 -8.13 7.44 -6.17
N LYS A 48 -6.87 7.82 -5.93
CA LYS A 48 -5.85 7.95 -6.98
C LYS A 48 -5.39 6.61 -7.55
N LEU A 49 -5.18 5.61 -6.70
CA LEU A 49 -4.70 4.29 -7.11
C LEU A 49 -5.72 3.58 -8.01
N PHE A 50 -7.01 3.83 -7.78
CA PHE A 50 -8.11 3.22 -8.49
C PHE A 50 -8.91 4.23 -9.35
N GLU A 51 -8.35 5.41 -9.66
CA GLU A 51 -9.04 6.51 -10.36
C GLU A 51 -9.61 6.07 -11.72
N ASN A 52 -8.90 5.17 -12.40
CA ASN A 52 -9.29 4.61 -13.71
C ASN A 52 -9.75 3.16 -13.62
N GLU A 53 -9.95 2.65 -12.41
CA GLU A 53 -10.33 1.27 -12.18
C GLU A 53 -11.82 1.19 -11.82
N THR A 54 -12.51 0.26 -12.46
CA THR A 54 -13.89 -0.08 -12.10
C THR A 54 -13.88 -1.33 -11.22
N HIS A 55 -15.00 -1.58 -10.54
CA HIS A 55 -15.17 -2.83 -9.81
C HIS A 55 -14.92 -4.06 -10.70
N GLU A 56 -15.32 -4.00 -11.96
CA GLU A 56 -15.12 -5.06 -12.96
C GLU A 56 -13.64 -5.24 -13.32
N SER A 57 -12.89 -4.15 -13.54
CA SER A 57 -11.46 -4.25 -13.88
C SER A 57 -10.63 -4.78 -12.71
N LEU A 58 -11.00 -4.41 -11.48
CA LEU A 58 -10.36 -4.94 -10.27
C LEU A 58 -10.67 -6.43 -10.08
N TYR A 59 -11.93 -6.82 -10.28
CA TYR A 59 -12.31 -8.23 -10.20
C TYR A 59 -11.55 -9.07 -11.23
N GLN A 60 -11.44 -8.59 -12.47
CA GLN A 60 -10.71 -9.27 -13.53
C GLN A 60 -9.23 -9.44 -13.20
N LYS A 61 -8.57 -8.39 -12.67
CA LYS A 61 -7.17 -8.46 -12.23
C LYS A 61 -6.94 -9.45 -11.08
N ILE A 62 -7.93 -9.59 -10.19
CA ILE A 62 -7.87 -10.57 -9.10
C ILE A 62 -7.98 -12.00 -9.65
N LEU A 63 -8.84 -12.23 -10.64
CA LEU A 63 -8.93 -13.53 -11.33
C LEU A 63 -7.63 -13.86 -12.06
N GLU A 64 -7.11 -12.94 -12.86
CA GLU A 64 -5.84 -13.13 -13.58
C GLU A 64 -4.68 -13.45 -12.64
N PHE A 65 -4.60 -12.76 -11.49
CA PHE A 65 -3.59 -13.05 -10.48
C PHE A 65 -3.77 -14.44 -9.85
N ARG A 66 -5.01 -14.85 -9.59
CA ARG A 66 -5.32 -16.19 -9.04
C ARG A 66 -4.93 -17.28 -10.02
N ASP A 67 -5.32 -17.13 -11.28
CA ASP A 67 -5.08 -18.12 -12.32
C ASP A 67 -3.57 -18.22 -12.64
N ALA A 68 -2.86 -17.09 -12.63
CA ALA A 68 -1.41 -17.06 -12.72
C ALA A 68 -0.72 -17.76 -11.54
N LYS A 69 -1.29 -17.66 -10.34
CA LYS A 69 -0.77 -18.34 -9.15
C LYS A 69 -1.04 -19.85 -9.17
N GLU A 70 -2.23 -20.28 -9.61
CA GLU A 70 -2.59 -21.70 -9.74
C GLU A 70 -1.80 -22.41 -10.86
N THR A 71 -1.41 -21.70 -11.91
CA THR A 71 -0.56 -22.25 -12.98
C THR A 71 0.91 -22.36 -12.57
N MET A 72 1.39 -21.58 -11.59
CA MET A 72 2.74 -21.68 -11.03
C MET A 72 2.90 -22.76 -9.95
N ASP A 73 1.81 -23.20 -9.31
CA ASP A 73 1.82 -24.22 -8.24
C ASP A 73 1.60 -25.65 -8.77
N ASN A 74 1.24 -25.80 -10.05
CA ASN A 74 1.00 -27.08 -10.73
C ASN A 74 2.10 -27.47 -11.74
N GLY A 75 3.28 -26.83 -11.67
CA GLY A 75 4.44 -27.07 -12.53
C GLY A 75 5.63 -27.68 -11.79
#